data_AF-Q6F6Y8-F1
#
_entry.id   AF-Q6F6Y8-F1
#
_cell.length_a   1.000
_cell.length_b   1.000
_cell.length_c   1.000
_cell.angle_alpha   90.00
_cell.angle_beta   90.00
_cell.angle_gamma   90.00
#
_symmetry.space_group_name_H-M   'P 1'
#
loop_
_entity.id
_entity.type
_entity.pdbx_description
1 polymer ?
#
loop_
_entity_poly.entity_id
_entity_poly.type
_entity_poly.pdbx_seq_one_letter_code
_entity_poly.pdbx_strand_id
1 'polypeptide(L)'
;MCEMLMLTDQQKAFVQAIEALDLEQVRTLLASGLDPNFMDLEKGPPISIMCDGLFQWWETVCEAYEAGQPLSKQEKAQLLQVHLDILEELIQAKANLHLWDAEELYGPLWDAASSACVPVVQRLLDENVDPNTRDEEGLTILSSISDLFFDCDFDAIDWSESLEEEKQTLQLLRSRGAKMSKELT
;
A
#
# COMPACT_ATOMS: atom_id res chain seq x y z
N MET A 1 15.14 -29.40 -4.53
CA MET A 1 14.83 -28.89 -3.18
C MET A 1 15.47 -27.53 -3.08
N CYS A 2 14.72 -26.46 -3.30
CA CYS A 2 15.20 -25.14 -2.90
C CYS A 2 15.31 -25.17 -1.38
N GLU A 3 16.48 -24.86 -0.82
CA GLU A 3 16.54 -24.46 0.58
C GLU A 3 15.58 -23.29 0.73
N MET A 4 14.47 -23.49 1.44
CA MET A 4 13.66 -22.38 1.94
C MET A 4 14.58 -21.57 2.84
N LEU A 5 15.10 -20.45 2.32
CA LEU A 5 15.97 -19.56 3.07
C LEU A 5 15.14 -18.96 4.20
N MET A 6 15.26 -19.55 5.39
CA MET A 6 14.67 -18.97 6.59
C MET A 6 15.29 -17.60 6.84
N LEU A 7 14.46 -16.62 7.22
CA LEU A 7 14.94 -15.29 7.57
C LEU A 7 16.03 -15.33 8.63
N THR A 8 17.04 -14.49 8.46
CA THR A 8 18.04 -14.22 9.50
C THR A 8 17.39 -13.54 10.70
N ASP A 9 18.04 -13.57 11.87
CA ASP A 9 17.51 -12.88 13.06
C ASP A 9 17.38 -11.37 12.84
N GLN A 10 18.25 -10.79 12.01
CA GLN A 10 18.19 -9.38 11.62
C GLN A 10 16.98 -9.08 10.72
N GLN A 11 16.66 -9.96 9.76
CA GLN A 11 15.49 -9.83 8.91
C GLN A 11 14.18 -10.01 9.71
N LYS A 12 14.14 -10.97 10.64
CA LYS A 12 12.99 -11.14 11.54
C LYS A 12 12.77 -9.91 12.42
N ALA A 13 13.84 -9.36 12.99
CA ALA A 13 13.77 -8.12 13.76
C ALA A 13 13.29 -6.94 12.91
N PHE A 14 13.66 -6.90 11.62
CA PHE A 14 13.21 -5.86 10.70
C PHE A 14 11.72 -5.97 10.39
N VAL A 15 11.23 -7.17 10.10
CA VAL A 15 9.80 -7.45 9.92
C VAL A 15 9.01 -7.01 11.17
N GLN A 16 9.46 -7.44 12.36
CA GLN A 16 8.82 -7.06 13.62
C GLN A 16 8.83 -5.54 13.86
N ALA A 17 9.90 -4.85 13.50
CA ALA A 17 10.00 -3.39 13.65
C ALA A 17 9.00 -2.65 12.75
N ILE A 18 8.79 -3.12 11.51
CA ILE A 18 7.79 -2.55 10.61
C ILE A 18 6.38 -2.75 11.17
N GLU A 19 6.04 -3.97 11.58
CA GLU A 19 4.71 -4.29 12.14
C GLU A 19 4.41 -3.53 13.43
N ALA A 20 5.42 -3.35 14.29
CA ALA A 20 5.30 -2.59 15.52
C ALA A 20 5.35 -1.06 15.31
N LEU A 21 5.53 -0.60 14.08
CA LEU A 21 5.74 0.81 13.73
C LEU A 21 6.92 1.44 14.50
N ASP A 22 7.95 0.64 14.79
CA ASP A 22 9.18 1.05 15.47
C ASP A 22 10.17 1.65 14.45
N LEU A 23 9.93 2.91 14.10
CA LEU A 23 10.74 3.67 13.15
C LEU A 23 12.23 3.72 13.54
N GLU A 24 12.56 3.81 14.83
CA GLU A 24 13.95 3.89 15.28
C GLU A 24 14.68 2.55 15.08
N GLN A 25 13.99 1.43 15.31
CA GLN A 25 14.53 0.11 15.04
C GLN A 25 14.67 -0.16 13.54
N VAL A 26 13.70 0.27 12.71
CA VAL A 26 13.78 0.26 11.24
C VAL A 26 15.04 1.00 10.77
N ARG A 27 15.22 2.25 11.21
CA ARG A 27 16.41 3.07 10.90
C ARG A 27 17.71 2.39 11.30
N THR A 28 17.75 1.86 12.52
CA THR A 28 18.95 1.18 13.05
C THR A 28 19.35 -0.02 12.20
N LEU A 29 18.36 -0.82 11.77
CA LEU A 29 18.60 -2.01 10.96
C LEU A 29 19.04 -1.65 9.53
N LEU A 30 18.40 -0.67 8.90
CA LEU A 30 18.82 -0.19 7.57
C LEU A 30 20.22 0.44 7.60
N ALA A 31 20.53 1.23 8.64
CA ALA A 31 21.85 1.84 8.81
C ALA A 31 22.99 0.82 9.00
N SER A 32 22.67 -0.40 9.43
CA SER A 32 23.64 -1.50 9.51
C SER A 32 23.94 -2.18 8.17
N GLY A 33 23.27 -1.74 7.09
CA GLY A 33 23.43 -2.30 5.73
C GLY A 33 22.48 -3.45 5.42
N LEU A 34 21.40 -3.62 6.18
CA LEU A 34 20.35 -4.59 5.85
C LEU A 34 19.68 -4.20 4.53
N ASP A 35 19.70 -5.10 3.55
CA ASP A 35 18.93 -4.95 2.31
C ASP A 35 17.46 -5.27 2.58
N PRO A 36 16.50 -4.34 2.37
CA PRO A 36 15.09 -4.57 2.62
C PRO A 36 14.41 -5.44 1.53
N ASN A 37 15.12 -5.87 0.49
CA ASN A 37 14.56 -6.65 -0.63
C ASN A 37 14.58 -8.17 -0.40
N PHE A 38 14.22 -8.60 0.81
CA PHE A 38 14.01 -10.01 1.11
C PHE A 38 12.51 -10.35 1.15
N MET A 39 12.21 -11.65 1.18
CA MET A 39 10.84 -12.15 1.21
C MET A 39 10.61 -12.89 2.53
N ASP A 40 9.65 -12.44 3.34
CA ASP A 40 9.02 -13.30 4.33
C ASP A 40 7.99 -14.20 3.63
N LEU A 41 7.99 -15.50 3.92
CA LEU A 41 7.13 -16.45 3.20
C LEU A 41 5.66 -16.37 3.61
N GLU A 42 5.36 -15.80 4.78
CA GLU A 42 4.00 -15.64 5.27
C GLU A 42 3.50 -14.21 5.00
N LYS A 43 4.39 -13.22 5.14
CA LYS A 43 4.02 -11.80 5.12
C LYS A 43 4.45 -11.05 3.85
N GLY A 44 5.21 -11.70 2.97
CA GLY A 44 5.75 -11.07 1.78
C GLY A 44 6.96 -10.17 2.03
N PRO A 45 7.27 -9.27 1.09
CA PRO A 45 8.44 -8.40 1.18
C PRO A 45 8.19 -7.25 2.17
N PRO A 46 9.23 -6.70 2.84
CA PRO A 46 9.07 -5.62 3.81
C PRO A 46 8.26 -4.40 3.36
N ILE A 47 8.30 -4.06 2.07
CA ILE A 47 7.48 -2.97 1.52
C ILE A 47 5.97 -3.30 1.55
N SER A 48 5.59 -4.54 1.26
CA SER A 48 4.20 -4.98 1.35
C SER A 48 3.76 -5.04 2.81
N ILE A 49 4.61 -5.52 3.73
CA ILE A 49 4.31 -5.52 5.18
C ILE A 49 4.03 -4.10 5.69
N MET A 50 4.78 -3.10 5.22
CA MET A 50 4.52 -1.69 5.56
C MET A 50 3.18 -1.21 4.99
N CYS A 51 2.88 -1.55 3.73
CA CYS A 51 1.60 -1.20 3.11
C CYS A 51 0.41 -1.92 3.73
N ASP A 52 0.54 -3.18 4.16
CA ASP A 52 -0.49 -3.92 4.89
C ASP A 52 -0.83 -3.22 6.22
N GLY A 53 0.15 -2.60 6.87
CA GLY A 53 -0.09 -1.77 8.05
C GLY A 53 -1.07 -0.61 7.79
N LEU A 54 -1.24 -0.17 6.54
CA LEU A 54 -2.19 0.89 6.18
C LEU A 54 -3.64 0.46 6.34
N PHE A 55 -3.94 -0.85 6.33
CA PHE A 55 -5.29 -1.35 6.59
C PHE A 55 -5.75 -0.97 8.01
N GLN A 56 -4.87 -1.01 9.01
CA GLN A 56 -5.23 -0.61 10.38
C GLN A 56 -5.51 0.89 10.47
N TRP A 57 -4.72 1.70 9.75
CA TRP A 57 -4.98 3.13 9.63
C TRP A 57 -6.33 3.39 8.96
N TRP A 58 -6.62 2.67 7.86
CA TRP A 58 -7.86 2.81 7.12
C TRP A 58 -9.09 2.37 7.92
N GLU A 59 -9.00 1.24 8.63
CA GLU A 59 -10.04 0.75 9.55
C GLU A 59 -10.38 1.82 10.58
N THR A 60 -9.37 2.47 11.17
CA THR A 60 -9.57 3.57 12.13
C THR A 60 -10.34 4.75 11.50
N VAL A 61 -10.07 5.07 10.23
CA VAL A 61 -10.79 6.14 9.51
C VAL A 61 -12.24 5.72 9.24
N CYS A 62 -12.47 4.50 8.76
CA CYS A 62 -13.81 3.96 8.49
C CYS A 62 -14.66 3.90 9.76
N GLU A 63 -14.14 3.37 10.86
CA GLU A 63 -14.85 3.31 12.15
C GLU A 63 -15.27 4.70 12.63
N ALA A 64 -14.43 5.72 12.42
CA ALA A 64 -14.75 7.10 12.76
C ALA A 64 -15.90 7.66 11.89
N TYR A 65 -15.94 7.33 10.61
CA TYR A 65 -17.07 7.65 9.73
C TYR A 65 -18.37 6.96 10.18
N GLU A 66 -18.31 5.65 10.47
CA GLU A 66 -19.46 4.87 10.93
C GLU A 66 -20.01 5.36 12.28
N ALA A 67 -19.13 5.81 13.17
CA ALA A 67 -19.50 6.43 14.44
C ALA A 67 -20.08 7.86 14.30
N GLY A 68 -20.13 8.42 13.09
CA GLY A 68 -20.59 9.79 12.82
C GLY A 68 -19.63 10.86 13.34
N GLN A 69 -18.36 10.51 13.56
CA GLN A 69 -17.31 11.39 14.08
C GLN A 69 -16.04 11.29 13.20
N PRO A 70 -16.13 11.65 11.91
CA PRO A 70 -15.01 11.49 11.00
C PRO A 70 -13.79 12.29 11.46
N LEU A 71 -12.62 11.67 11.36
CA LEU A 71 -11.35 12.30 11.72
C LEU A 71 -11.07 13.52 10.83
N SER A 72 -10.52 14.57 11.44
CA SER A 72 -10.00 15.72 10.70
C SER A 72 -8.81 15.32 9.82
N LYS A 73 -8.50 16.16 8.84
CA LYS A 73 -7.30 15.96 7.99
C LYS A 73 -6.01 15.89 8.81
N GLN A 74 -5.93 16.66 9.90
CA GLN A 74 -4.75 16.69 10.77
C GLN A 74 -4.62 15.39 11.58
N GLU A 75 -5.72 14.87 12.14
CA GLU A 75 -5.71 13.60 12.88
C GLU A 75 -5.33 12.44 11.97
N LYS A 76 -5.92 12.37 10.78
CA LYS A 76 -5.55 11.37 9.75
C LYS A 76 -4.06 11.40 9.41
N ALA A 77 -3.51 12.60 9.17
CA ALA A 77 -2.09 12.77 8.87
C ALA A 77 -1.20 12.38 10.05
N GLN A 78 -1.60 12.71 11.28
CA GLN A 78 -0.86 12.37 12.49
C GLN A 78 -0.79 10.85 12.71
N LEU A 79 -1.91 10.13 12.53
CA LEU A 79 -1.95 8.67 12.64
C LEU A 79 -1.13 7.99 11.53
N LEU A 80 -1.09 8.58 10.34
CA LEU A 80 -0.38 8.03 9.19
C LEU A 80 1.14 8.30 9.23
N GLN A 81 1.59 9.31 9.98
CA GLN A 81 2.95 9.84 9.88
C GLN A 81 4.03 8.77 10.02
N VAL A 82 3.86 7.82 10.94
CA VAL A 82 4.84 6.76 11.15
C VAL A 82 4.96 5.80 9.95
N HIS A 83 3.87 5.52 9.24
CA HIS A 83 3.90 4.72 8.01
C HIS A 83 4.64 5.47 6.90
N LEU A 84 4.40 6.77 6.76
CA LEU A 84 5.12 7.61 5.78
C LEU A 84 6.61 7.68 6.09
N ASP A 85 6.97 7.82 7.36
CA ASP A 85 8.38 7.85 7.76
C ASP A 85 9.06 6.51 7.47
N ILE A 86 8.42 5.37 7.77
CA ILE A 86 8.95 4.04 7.44
C ILE A 86 9.06 3.85 5.92
N LEU A 87 8.06 4.28 5.14
CA LEU A 87 8.11 4.25 3.68
C LEU A 87 9.33 5.04 3.16
N GLU A 88 9.59 6.25 3.68
CA GLU A 88 10.78 7.02 3.25
C GLU A 88 12.09 6.31 3.58
N GLU A 89 12.21 5.66 4.75
CA GLU A 89 13.39 4.88 5.09
C GLU A 89 13.58 3.70 4.12
N LEU A 90 12.50 2.99 3.77
CA LEU A 90 12.53 1.90 2.79
C LEU A 90 12.93 2.40 1.39
N ILE A 91 12.40 3.54 0.95
CA ILE A 91 12.76 4.14 -0.34
C ILE A 91 14.24 4.56 -0.36
N GLN A 92 14.73 5.18 0.71
CA GLN A 92 16.14 5.56 0.83
C GLN A 92 17.05 4.33 0.80
N ALA A 93 16.62 3.23 1.42
CA ALA A 93 17.28 1.93 1.39
C ALA A 93 17.07 1.13 0.09
N LYS A 94 16.43 1.72 -0.94
CA LYS A 94 16.20 1.09 -2.25
C LYS A 94 15.35 -0.18 -2.19
N ALA A 95 14.33 -0.18 -1.33
CA ALA A 95 13.26 -1.18 -1.42
C ALA A 95 12.63 -1.16 -2.82
N ASN A 96 12.34 -2.34 -3.35
CA ASN A 96 11.71 -2.51 -4.65
C ASN A 96 10.21 -2.23 -4.51
N LEU A 97 9.76 -1.10 -5.06
CA LEU A 97 8.36 -0.69 -5.02
C LEU A 97 7.53 -1.24 -6.19
N HIS A 98 8.19 -1.82 -7.18
CA HIS A 98 7.57 -2.32 -8.41
C HIS A 98 7.21 -3.81 -8.31
N LEU A 99 7.06 -4.29 -7.07
CA LEU A 99 6.64 -5.66 -6.81
C LEU A 99 5.18 -5.82 -7.22
N TRP A 100 4.88 -6.96 -7.80
CA TRP A 100 3.54 -7.38 -8.13
C TRP A 100 3.54 -8.90 -8.17
N ASP A 101 2.84 -9.54 -7.24
CA ASP A 101 2.55 -10.96 -7.31
C ASP A 101 1.07 -11.12 -7.68
N ALA A 102 0.82 -11.72 -8.84
CA ALA A 102 -0.54 -11.93 -9.32
C ALA A 102 -1.20 -13.15 -8.66
N GLU A 103 -0.43 -14.04 -8.02
CA GLU A 103 -0.93 -15.31 -7.46
C GLU A 103 -1.21 -15.21 -5.95
N GLU A 104 -0.40 -14.47 -5.19
CA GLU A 104 -0.51 -14.50 -3.71
C GLU A 104 -0.38 -13.14 -3.00
N LEU A 105 0.19 -12.09 -3.64
CA LEU A 105 0.50 -10.80 -2.97
C LEU A 105 0.45 -9.61 -3.95
N TYR A 106 -0.64 -8.84 -3.90
CA TYR A 106 -0.73 -7.59 -4.67
C TYR A 106 0.46 -6.65 -4.41
N GLY A 107 0.76 -5.79 -5.38
CA GLY A 107 1.91 -4.89 -5.27
C GLY A 107 1.69 -3.72 -4.29
N PRO A 108 2.76 -3.04 -3.83
CA PRO A 108 2.67 -1.94 -2.86
C PRO A 108 1.67 -0.83 -3.22
N LEU A 109 1.52 -0.54 -4.52
CA LEU A 109 0.58 0.47 -5.00
C LEU A 109 -0.88 0.02 -4.85
N TRP A 110 -1.18 -1.26 -5.03
CA TRP A 110 -2.52 -1.80 -4.83
C TRP A 110 -2.85 -1.85 -3.34
N ASP A 111 -1.94 -2.31 -2.48
CA ASP A 111 -2.15 -2.36 -1.02
C ASP A 111 -2.46 -0.97 -0.44
N ALA A 112 -1.71 0.04 -0.88
CA ALA A 112 -1.97 1.42 -0.48
C ALA A 112 -3.30 1.95 -1.04
N ALA A 113 -3.67 1.54 -2.26
CA ALA A 113 -4.91 1.97 -2.88
C ALA A 113 -6.15 1.31 -2.28
N SER A 114 -6.08 0.03 -1.91
CA SER A 114 -7.17 -0.70 -1.24
C SER A 114 -7.41 -0.18 0.19
N SER A 115 -6.38 0.40 0.83
CA SER A 115 -6.49 1.13 2.09
C SER A 115 -6.92 2.61 1.93
N ALA A 116 -7.32 3.02 0.72
CA ALA A 116 -7.67 4.40 0.37
C ALA A 116 -6.61 5.45 0.83
N CYS A 117 -5.34 5.04 0.90
CA CYS A 117 -4.27 5.84 1.50
C CYS A 117 -3.64 6.79 0.47
N VAL A 118 -4.35 7.88 0.16
CA VAL A 118 -3.94 8.89 -0.84
C VAL A 118 -2.47 9.32 -0.71
N PRO A 119 -1.92 9.61 0.49
CA PRO A 119 -0.52 10.03 0.61
C PRO A 119 0.49 8.95 0.19
N VAL A 120 0.26 7.68 0.53
CA VAL A 120 1.16 6.59 0.13
C VAL A 120 1.01 6.28 -1.37
N VAL A 121 -0.22 6.26 -1.89
CA VAL A 121 -0.48 6.11 -3.33
C VAL A 121 0.25 7.19 -4.13
N GLN A 122 0.13 8.45 -3.73
CA GLN A 122 0.86 9.56 -4.36
C GLN A 122 2.36 9.31 -4.33
N ARG A 123 2.90 8.93 -3.16
CA ARG A 123 4.32 8.74 -2.97
C ARG A 123 4.91 7.62 -3.84
N LEU A 124 4.19 6.49 -3.95
CA LEU A 124 4.57 5.36 -4.81
C LEU A 124 4.51 5.72 -6.30
N LEU A 125 3.47 6.47 -6.72
CA LEU A 125 3.37 6.97 -8.10
C LEU A 125 4.49 7.96 -8.44
N ASP A 126 4.98 8.72 -7.46
CA ASP A 126 6.13 9.62 -7.63
C ASP A 126 7.47 8.88 -7.80
N GLU A 127 7.55 7.63 -7.35
CA GLU A 127 8.65 6.70 -7.69
C GLU A 127 8.41 5.97 -9.03
N ASN A 128 7.40 6.36 -9.81
CA ASN A 128 7.06 5.79 -11.12
C ASN A 128 6.63 4.31 -11.07
N VAL A 129 6.00 3.86 -9.97
CA VAL A 129 5.31 2.57 -9.96
C VAL A 129 4.20 2.58 -11.00
N ASP A 130 4.12 1.56 -11.86
CA ASP A 130 3.15 1.49 -12.95
C ASP A 130 1.74 1.18 -12.42
N PRO A 131 0.77 2.10 -12.55
CA PRO A 131 -0.59 1.87 -12.10
C PRO A 131 -1.42 0.96 -13.01
N ASN A 132 -0.86 0.50 -14.14
CA ASN A 132 -1.55 -0.33 -15.13
C ASN A 132 -1.17 -1.81 -15.07
N THR A 133 -0.44 -2.21 -14.03
CA THR A 133 -0.18 -3.63 -13.75
C THR A 133 -1.50 -4.38 -13.56
N ARG A 134 -1.56 -5.63 -14.04
CA ARG A 134 -2.76 -6.47 -14.02
C ARG A 134 -2.62 -7.64 -13.05
N ASP A 135 -3.68 -7.95 -12.31
CA ASP A 135 -3.79 -9.18 -11.51
C ASP A 135 -4.06 -10.42 -12.38
N GLU A 136 -4.25 -11.57 -11.74
CA GLU A 136 -4.53 -12.85 -12.41
C GLU A 136 -5.87 -12.87 -13.16
N GLU A 137 -6.84 -12.06 -12.75
CA GLU A 137 -8.12 -11.88 -13.44
C GLU A 137 -8.01 -10.89 -14.61
N GLY A 138 -6.83 -10.29 -14.80
CA GLY A 138 -6.55 -9.30 -15.83
C GLY A 138 -7.06 -7.90 -15.48
N LEU A 139 -7.42 -7.66 -14.22
CA LEU A 139 -7.86 -6.35 -13.76
C LEU A 139 -6.66 -5.45 -13.50
N THR A 140 -6.70 -4.21 -13.99
CA THR A 140 -5.75 -3.17 -13.57
C THR A 140 -6.03 -2.73 -12.14
N ILE A 141 -5.07 -2.06 -11.49
CA ILE A 141 -5.28 -1.47 -10.15
C ILE A 141 -6.54 -0.58 -10.13
N LEU A 142 -6.76 0.25 -11.16
CA LEU A 142 -7.96 1.10 -11.18
C LEU A 142 -9.26 0.29 -11.24
N SER A 143 -9.31 -0.77 -12.04
CA SER A 143 -10.51 -1.63 -12.13
C SER A 143 -10.70 -2.47 -10.86
N SER A 144 -9.63 -3.11 -10.36
CA SER A 144 -9.67 -3.94 -9.15
C SER A 144 -10.12 -3.14 -7.92
N ILE A 145 -9.58 -1.94 -7.70
CA ILE A 145 -9.97 -1.10 -6.56
C ILE A 145 -11.37 -0.49 -6.74
N SER A 146 -11.79 -0.17 -7.97
CA SER A 146 -13.16 0.31 -8.21
C SER A 146 -14.20 -0.78 -7.92
N ASP A 147 -13.92 -2.02 -8.32
CA ASP A 147 -14.74 -3.19 -8.01
C ASP A 147 -14.76 -3.47 -6.50
N LEU A 148 -13.58 -3.47 -5.86
CA LEU A 148 -13.46 -3.66 -4.41
C LEU A 148 -14.28 -2.66 -3.59
N PHE A 149 -14.27 -1.37 -3.96
CA PHE A 149 -14.98 -0.33 -3.21
C PHE A 149 -16.45 -0.20 -3.57
N PHE A 150 -16.83 -0.45 -4.82
CA PHE A 150 -18.14 -0.03 -5.35
C PHE A 150 -18.85 -1.09 -6.21
N ASP A 151 -18.30 -2.30 -6.35
CA ASP A 151 -18.81 -3.39 -7.21
C ASP A 151 -19.08 -2.91 -8.67
N CYS A 152 -18.28 -1.96 -9.17
CA CYS A 152 -18.43 -1.43 -10.53
C CYS A 152 -17.15 -0.80 -11.10
N ASP A 153 -17.15 -0.55 -12.42
CA ASP A 153 -16.07 0.17 -13.11
C ASP A 153 -15.99 1.65 -12.67
N PHE A 154 -14.78 2.22 -12.68
CA PHE A 154 -14.50 3.63 -12.33
C PHE A 154 -15.48 4.65 -12.93
N ASP A 155 -15.82 4.51 -14.22
CA ASP A 155 -16.73 5.44 -14.92
C ASP A 155 -18.21 5.29 -14.52
N ALA A 156 -18.56 4.23 -13.78
CA ALA A 156 -19.92 3.93 -13.32
C ALA A 156 -20.14 4.25 -11.83
N ILE A 157 -19.09 4.64 -11.10
CA ILE A 157 -19.16 4.92 -9.66
C ILE A 157 -20.13 6.07 -9.38
N ASP A 158 -21.07 5.84 -8.45
CA ASP A 158 -21.87 6.91 -7.84
C ASP A 158 -21.12 7.52 -6.65
N TRP A 159 -20.47 8.65 -6.90
CA TRP A 159 -19.66 9.36 -5.91
C TRP A 159 -20.48 10.02 -4.78
N SER A 160 -21.81 9.93 -4.75
CA SER A 160 -22.60 10.47 -3.64
C SER A 160 -22.47 9.65 -2.35
N GLU A 161 -22.13 8.36 -2.48
CA GLU A 161 -22.05 7.42 -1.37
C GLU A 161 -20.60 7.06 -0.98
N SER A 162 -19.59 7.58 -1.70
CA SER A 162 -18.18 7.28 -1.43
C SER A 162 -17.61 8.07 -0.26
N LEU A 163 -16.69 7.48 0.50
CA LEU A 163 -15.81 8.25 1.36
C LEU A 163 -14.86 9.13 0.53
N GLU A 164 -14.41 10.24 1.11
CA GLU A 164 -13.58 11.22 0.39
C GLU A 164 -12.22 10.61 0.01
N GLU A 165 -11.67 9.72 0.84
CA GLU A 165 -10.41 9.02 0.63
C GLU A 165 -10.45 8.03 -0.53
N GLU A 166 -11.52 7.22 -0.63
CA GLU A 166 -11.73 6.27 -1.73
C GLU A 166 -11.79 7.01 -3.07
N LYS A 167 -12.60 8.07 -3.09
CA LYS A 167 -12.74 8.96 -4.24
C LYS A 167 -11.42 9.60 -4.62
N GLN A 168 -10.72 10.20 -3.68
CA GLN A 168 -9.43 10.83 -3.95
C GLN A 168 -8.39 9.82 -4.44
N THR A 169 -8.39 8.60 -3.91
CA THR A 169 -7.47 7.54 -4.30
C THR A 169 -7.69 7.13 -5.76
N LEU A 170 -8.94 6.81 -6.14
CA LEU A 170 -9.27 6.42 -7.51
C LEU A 170 -9.06 7.57 -8.50
N GLN A 171 -9.43 8.80 -8.12
CA GLN A 171 -9.18 9.99 -8.95
C GLN A 171 -7.69 10.28 -9.11
N LEU A 172 -6.89 10.09 -8.06
CA LEU A 172 -5.45 10.23 -8.12
C LEU A 172 -4.85 9.21 -9.08
N LEU A 173 -5.16 7.92 -8.93
CA LEU A 173 -4.74 6.86 -9.85
C LEU A 173 -5.08 7.24 -11.30
N ARG A 174 -6.34 7.60 -11.57
CA ARG A 174 -6.78 8.03 -12.90
C ARG A 174 -5.97 9.22 -13.43
N SER A 175 -5.76 10.25 -12.60
CA SER A 175 -4.99 11.45 -12.98
C SER A 175 -3.51 11.16 -13.26
N ARG A 176 -2.97 10.11 -12.64
CA ARG A 176 -1.58 9.63 -12.82
C ARG A 176 -1.46 8.58 -13.92
N GLY A 177 -2.50 8.39 -14.73
CA GLY A 177 -2.47 7.56 -15.94
C GLY A 177 -2.92 6.12 -15.75
N ALA A 178 -3.54 5.79 -14.61
CA ALA A 178 -4.21 4.51 -14.44
C ALA A 178 -5.41 4.40 -15.40
N LYS A 179 -5.53 3.23 -16.01
CA LYS A 179 -6.60 2.89 -16.94
C LYS A 179 -7.43 1.76 -16.38
N MET A 180 -8.71 1.71 -16.71
CA MET A 180 -9.54 0.53 -16.52
C MET A 180 -9.06 -0.58 -17.45
N SER A 181 -9.28 -1.83 -17.07
CA SER A 181 -8.86 -3.00 -17.84
C SER A 181 -9.32 -2.95 -19.30
N LYS A 182 -10.57 -2.50 -19.53
CA LYS A 182 -11.18 -2.36 -20.87
C LYS A 182 -10.48 -1.35 -21.78
N GLU A 183 -9.75 -0.38 -21.23
CA GLU A 183 -9.02 0.65 -22.00
C GLU A 183 -7.62 0.18 -22.47
N LEU A 184 -7.18 -0.99 -22.03
CA LEU A 184 -5.88 -1.60 -22.35
C LEU A 184 -6.03 -2.86 -23.23
N THR A 185 -7.18 -2.98 -23.92
CA THR A 185 -7.46 -4.06 -24.88
C THR A 185 -6.92 -3.75 -26.28
#